data_AF-A0A1F6B294-F1
#
_entry.id   AF-A0A1F6B294-F1
#
_cell.length_a   1.000
_cell.length_b   1.000
_cell.length_c   1.000
_cell.angle_alpha   90.00
_cell.angle_beta   90.00
_cell.angle_gamma   90.00
#
_symmetry.space_group_name_H-M   'P 1'
#
loop_
_entity.id
_entity.type
_entity.pdbx_description
1 polymer ?
#
loop_
_entity_poly.entity_id
_entity_poly.type
_entity_poly.pdbx_seq_one_letter_code
_entity_poly.pdbx_strand_id
1 'polypeptide(L)'
;MTQKSTPSSDRKKKRKKIAAALLRFHKNLKHTCGQFVKANEWYGYLKNHLEPILNEYGDDMPPETLKKIKKALKLTDESKEGIDQACQALKGDIASLAKQFAGRGLLGNTILGTFLIGTLALGGLVAYLKLAAVTLTLTNNGCDTMTLSGNIPINLPGLSIPPDPIRNGESATLTVPPLRATIDGTTRDGITVTTFGFTLRFAVDPEIRVVLDGASLNGKRTAVNLGEVPTHTAVISCN
;
A
#
# COMPACT_ATOMS: atom_id res chain seq x y z
N MET A 1 -37.02 0.79 -16.90
CA MET A 1 -37.27 1.64 -15.71
C MET A 1 -36.86 0.87 -14.46
N THR A 2 -35.71 1.16 -13.88
CA THR A 2 -35.17 0.40 -12.74
C THR A 2 -35.74 0.99 -11.44
N GLN A 3 -36.63 0.26 -10.76
CA GLN A 3 -37.20 0.66 -9.47
C GLN A 3 -36.08 0.77 -8.42
N LYS A 4 -35.83 2.00 -7.95
CA LYS A 4 -35.03 2.27 -6.75
C LYS A 4 -35.79 1.76 -5.53
N SER A 5 -35.40 0.61 -4.98
CA SER A 5 -35.89 0.16 -3.69
C SER A 5 -35.32 1.05 -2.59
N THR A 6 -36.16 1.91 -2.03
CA THR A 6 -35.81 2.74 -0.87
C THR A 6 -35.51 1.82 0.32
N PRO A 7 -34.35 1.93 0.98
CA PRO A 7 -34.05 1.11 2.15
C PRO A 7 -35.05 1.41 3.27
N SER A 8 -35.56 0.35 3.93
CA SER A 8 -36.51 0.46 5.05
C SER A 8 -35.97 1.38 6.16
N SER A 9 -36.89 2.06 6.87
CA SER A 9 -36.56 3.05 7.91
C SER A 9 -35.65 2.46 9.00
N ASP A 10 -35.80 1.16 9.31
CA ASP A 10 -35.00 0.43 10.30
C ASP A 10 -33.57 0.16 9.83
N ARG A 11 -33.37 -0.16 8.55
CA ARG A 11 -32.01 -0.33 7.98
C ARG A 11 -31.21 0.97 8.06
N LYS A 12 -31.87 2.11 7.85
CA LYS A 12 -31.26 3.44 7.98
C LYS A 12 -30.89 3.78 9.42
N LYS A 13 -31.75 3.42 10.39
CA LYS A 13 -31.46 3.59 11.83
C LYS A 13 -30.28 2.70 12.25
N LYS A 14 -30.27 1.43 11.85
CA LYS A 14 -29.17 0.49 12.11
C LYS A 14 -27.83 1.00 11.55
N ARG A 15 -27.78 1.42 10.28
CA ARG A 15 -26.56 2.01 9.68
C ARG A 15 -26.02 3.21 10.46
N LYS A 16 -26.90 4.09 10.95
CA LYS A 16 -26.47 5.23 11.78
C LYS A 16 -25.87 4.78 13.11
N LYS A 17 -26.44 3.75 13.76
CA LYS A 17 -25.89 3.18 14.99
C LYS A 17 -24.50 2.59 14.76
N ILE A 18 -24.33 1.83 13.68
CA ILE A 18 -23.02 1.28 13.26
C ILE A 18 -22.01 2.40 13.07
N ALA A 19 -22.37 3.43 12.29
CA ALA A 19 -21.50 4.58 12.06
C ALA A 19 -21.10 5.26 13.38
N ALA A 20 -22.04 5.47 14.29
CA ALA A 20 -21.78 6.09 15.58
C ALA A 20 -20.85 5.24 16.46
N ALA A 21 -21.06 3.91 16.50
CA ALA A 21 -20.21 2.99 17.25
C ALA A 21 -18.78 2.98 16.71
N LEU A 22 -18.62 2.90 15.38
CA LEU A 22 -17.32 2.96 14.71
C LEU A 22 -16.62 4.31 14.93
N LEU A 23 -17.33 5.44 14.82
CA LEU A 23 -16.74 6.75 15.11
C LEU A 23 -16.26 6.87 16.55
N ARG A 24 -17.02 6.31 17.50
CA ARG A 24 -16.63 6.28 18.91
C ARG A 24 -15.36 5.46 19.10
N PHE A 25 -15.30 4.26 18.51
CA PHE A 25 -14.09 3.44 18.52
C PHE A 25 -12.90 4.18 17.89
N HIS A 26 -13.07 4.78 16.71
CA HIS A 26 -12.03 5.58 16.05
C HIS A 26 -11.49 6.71 16.94
N LYS A 27 -12.38 7.42 17.65
CA LYS A 27 -11.97 8.48 18.57
C LYS A 27 -11.13 7.93 19.71
N ASN A 28 -11.55 6.82 20.32
CA ASN A 28 -10.78 6.17 21.38
C ASN A 28 -9.42 5.68 20.87
N LEU A 29 -9.41 5.03 19.70
CA LEU A 29 -8.20 4.51 19.07
C LEU A 29 -7.19 5.63 18.78
N LYS A 30 -7.65 6.82 18.37
CA LYS A 30 -6.80 8.00 18.15
C LYS A 30 -6.02 8.40 19.41
N HIS A 31 -6.59 8.22 20.60
CA HIS A 31 -5.94 8.56 21.86
C HIS A 31 -5.00 7.47 22.37
N THR A 32 -5.22 6.22 21.97
CA THR A 32 -4.46 5.06 22.48
C THR A 32 -3.37 4.56 21.53
N CYS A 33 -3.39 4.91 20.24
CA CYS A 33 -2.27 4.61 19.35
C CYS A 33 -0.96 5.22 19.87
N GLY A 34 0.14 4.46 19.84
CA GLY A 34 1.43 4.84 20.45
C GLY A 34 1.63 4.31 21.87
N GLN A 35 0.56 3.93 22.57
CA GLN A 35 0.63 3.50 23.98
C GLN A 35 0.83 1.99 24.14
N PHE A 36 0.53 1.21 23.11
CA PHE A 36 0.75 -0.24 23.15
C PHE A 36 2.24 -0.54 23.02
N VAL A 37 2.77 -1.34 23.94
CA VAL A 37 4.16 -1.80 23.92
C VAL A 37 4.22 -3.27 23.51
N LYS A 38 3.20 -4.04 23.85
CA LYS A 38 3.15 -5.49 23.60
C LYS A 38 1.92 -5.89 22.81
N ALA A 39 2.05 -6.96 22.02
CA ALA A 39 0.97 -7.48 21.18
C ALA A 39 -0.29 -7.87 22.01
N ASN A 40 -0.12 -8.39 23.23
CA ASN A 40 -1.24 -8.75 24.10
C ASN A 40 -2.07 -7.53 24.55
N GLU A 41 -1.46 -6.36 24.75
CA GLU A 41 -2.15 -5.11 25.07
C GLU A 41 -3.01 -4.65 23.89
N TRP A 42 -2.44 -4.73 22.68
CA TRP A 42 -3.16 -4.47 21.43
C TRP A 42 -4.36 -5.41 21.26
N TYR A 43 -4.15 -6.72 21.36
CA TYR A 43 -5.23 -7.70 21.23
C TYR A 43 -6.30 -7.55 22.32
N GLY A 44 -5.88 -7.28 23.56
CA GLY A 44 -6.80 -7.00 24.66
C GLY A 44 -7.67 -5.76 24.40
N TYR A 45 -7.07 -4.69 23.88
CA TYR A 45 -7.81 -3.49 23.49
C TYR A 45 -8.85 -3.78 22.39
N LEU A 46 -8.46 -4.50 21.33
CA LEU A 46 -9.37 -4.86 20.25
C LEU A 46 -10.54 -5.72 20.73
N LYS A 47 -10.24 -6.72 21.58
CA LYS A 47 -11.24 -7.59 22.20
C LYS A 47 -12.25 -6.82 23.04
N ASN A 48 -11.79 -5.80 23.78
CA ASN A 48 -12.64 -5.04 24.69
C ASN A 48 -13.45 -3.93 23.99
N HIS A 49 -12.97 -3.41 22.86
CA HIS A 49 -13.54 -2.20 22.25
C HIS A 49 -14.05 -2.36 20.83
N LEU A 50 -13.46 -3.24 20.02
CA LEU A 50 -13.87 -3.45 18.63
C LEU A 50 -14.71 -4.70 18.45
N GLU A 51 -14.32 -5.82 19.05
CA GLU A 51 -15.05 -7.09 18.96
C GLU A 51 -16.53 -6.99 19.36
N PRO A 52 -16.91 -6.24 20.42
CA PRO A 52 -18.32 -6.06 20.76
C PRO A 52 -19.11 -5.36 19.65
N ILE A 53 -18.52 -4.39 18.96
CA ILE A 53 -19.15 -3.68 17.83
C ILE A 53 -19.33 -4.65 16.65
N LEU A 54 -18.32 -5.47 16.37
CA LEU A 54 -18.39 -6.46 15.29
C LEU A 54 -19.40 -7.56 15.59
N ASN A 55 -19.58 -7.94 16.86
CA ASN A 55 -20.56 -8.94 17.27
C ASN A 55 -21.98 -8.35 17.27
N GLU A 56 -22.17 -7.13 17.76
CA GLU A 56 -23.49 -6.47 17.81
C GLU A 56 -24.03 -6.14 16.41
N TYR A 57 -23.15 -5.75 15.49
CA TYR A 57 -23.54 -5.24 14.18
C TYR A 57 -23.10 -6.10 12.99
N GLY A 58 -22.48 -7.25 13.25
CA GLY A 58 -21.85 -8.07 12.21
C GLY A 58 -22.79 -8.51 11.10
N ASP A 59 -24.02 -8.86 11.45
CA ASP A 59 -25.06 -9.30 10.50
C ASP A 59 -25.58 -8.17 9.61
N ASP A 60 -25.41 -6.92 10.06
CA ASP A 60 -25.79 -5.73 9.30
C ASP A 60 -24.62 -5.20 8.43
N MET A 61 -23.44 -5.84 8.48
CA MET A 61 -22.28 -5.58 7.62
C MET A 61 -22.19 -6.60 6.48
N PRO A 62 -21.60 -6.24 5.31
CA PRO A 62 -21.26 -7.24 4.31
C PRO A 62 -20.31 -8.30 4.89
N PRO A 63 -20.55 -9.60 4.66
CA PRO A 63 -19.72 -10.68 5.22
C PRO A 63 -18.26 -10.56 4.79
N GLU A 64 -18.00 -10.12 3.56
CA GLU A 64 -16.65 -9.82 3.06
C GLU A 64 -15.96 -8.68 3.82
N THR A 65 -16.71 -7.64 4.20
CA THR A 65 -16.19 -6.55 5.04
C THR A 65 -15.80 -7.07 6.42
N LEU A 66 -16.66 -7.87 7.05
CA LEU A 66 -16.41 -8.44 8.38
C LEU A 66 -15.20 -9.39 8.37
N LYS A 67 -15.08 -10.24 7.35
CA LYS A 67 -13.92 -11.13 7.15
C LYS A 67 -12.63 -10.35 6.99
N LYS A 68 -12.64 -9.27 6.19
CA LYS A 68 -11.45 -8.42 5.97
C LYS A 68 -11.04 -7.68 7.23
N ILE A 69 -12.00 -7.12 7.98
CA ILE A 69 -11.73 -6.49 9.28
C ILE A 69 -11.07 -7.51 10.21
N LYS A 70 -11.69 -8.68 10.43
CA LYS A 70 -11.13 -9.73 11.30
C LYS A 70 -9.73 -10.18 10.89
N LYS A 71 -9.42 -10.24 9.59
CA LYS A 71 -8.08 -10.55 9.09
C LYS A 71 -7.08 -9.44 9.40
N ALA A 72 -7.48 -8.17 9.22
CA ALA A 72 -6.62 -7.01 9.46
C ALA A 72 -6.28 -6.80 10.96
N LEU A 73 -7.05 -7.39 11.87
CA LEU A 73 -6.78 -7.30 13.32
C LEU A 73 -5.59 -8.16 13.79
N LYS A 74 -5.16 -9.14 12.99
CA LYS A 74 -4.02 -10.00 13.33
C LYS A 74 -2.72 -9.24 13.02
N LEU A 75 -1.86 -9.11 14.03
CA LEU A 75 -0.53 -8.54 13.83
C LEU A 75 0.33 -9.53 13.05
N THR A 76 1.06 -9.01 12.07
CA THR A 76 2.12 -9.73 11.36
C THR A 76 3.50 -9.46 11.96
N ASP A 77 3.62 -8.36 12.71
CA ASP A 77 4.80 -7.93 13.44
C ASP A 77 4.34 -7.53 14.85
N GLU A 78 4.86 -8.21 15.86
CA GLU A 78 4.51 -8.01 17.27
C GLU A 78 5.42 -6.98 17.97
N SER A 79 6.35 -6.36 17.25
CA SER A 79 7.15 -5.23 17.74
C SER A 79 6.28 -3.99 17.99
N LYS A 80 6.81 -3.05 18.77
CA LYS A 80 6.15 -1.78 19.04
C LYS A 80 5.85 -1.01 17.75
N GLU A 81 6.81 -0.97 16.84
CA GLU A 81 6.68 -0.31 15.54
C GLU A 81 5.57 -0.97 14.69
N GLY A 82 5.53 -2.31 14.67
CA GLY A 82 4.48 -3.08 13.98
C GLY A 82 3.09 -2.80 14.55
N ILE A 83 2.97 -2.73 15.88
CA ILE A 83 1.73 -2.40 16.58
C ILE A 83 1.28 -0.96 16.28
N ASP A 84 2.20 0.01 16.33
CA ASP A 84 1.88 1.41 16.06
C ASP A 84 1.40 1.60 14.61
N GLN A 85 2.04 0.93 13.66
CA GLN A 85 1.60 0.91 12.27
C GLN A 85 0.21 0.28 12.10
N ALA A 86 -0.03 -0.86 12.74
CA ALA A 86 -1.36 -1.51 12.73
C ALA A 86 -2.44 -0.60 13.33
N CYS A 87 -2.11 0.14 14.39
CA CYS A 87 -3.01 1.10 15.02
C CYS A 87 -3.36 2.26 14.09
N GLN A 88 -2.37 2.86 13.41
CA GLN A 88 -2.60 3.94 12.44
C GLN A 88 -3.44 3.48 11.25
N ALA A 89 -3.20 2.25 10.77
CA ALA A 89 -3.96 1.65 9.68
C ALA A 89 -5.43 1.47 10.07
N LEU A 90 -5.68 0.80 11.21
CA LEU A 90 -7.02 0.54 11.71
C LEU A 90 -7.79 1.85 11.96
N LYS A 91 -7.09 2.90 12.43
CA LYS A 91 -7.69 4.23 12.58
C LYS A 91 -8.24 4.77 11.26
N GLY A 92 -7.48 4.71 10.17
CA GLY A 92 -7.94 5.11 8.83
C GLY A 92 -9.16 4.32 8.36
N ASP A 93 -9.18 3.02 8.65
CA ASP A 93 -10.23 2.08 8.20
C ASP A 93 -11.55 2.31 8.87
N ILE A 94 -11.52 2.41 10.19
CA ILE A 94 -12.72 2.62 10.98
C ILE A 94 -13.34 3.97 10.63
N ALA A 95 -12.54 5.02 10.43
CA ALA A 95 -13.05 6.33 10.01
C ALA A 95 -13.74 6.26 8.63
N SER A 96 -13.15 5.55 7.69
CA SER A 96 -13.69 5.38 6.33
C SER A 96 -14.97 4.54 6.35
N LEU A 97 -14.97 3.41 7.08
CA LEU A 97 -16.12 2.54 7.26
C LEU A 97 -17.29 3.29 7.92
N ALA A 98 -17.00 4.07 8.96
CA ALA A 98 -18.00 4.90 9.62
C ALA A 98 -18.67 5.90 8.65
N LYS A 99 -17.89 6.58 7.80
CA LYS A 99 -18.43 7.52 6.79
C LYS A 99 -19.36 6.80 5.81
N GLN A 100 -19.02 5.59 5.38
CA GLN A 100 -19.88 4.80 4.49
C GLN A 100 -21.21 4.43 5.14
N PHE A 101 -21.19 4.06 6.42
CA PHE A 101 -22.42 3.80 7.16
C PHE A 101 -23.23 5.08 7.45
N ALA A 102 -22.57 6.22 7.64
CA ALA A 102 -23.20 7.52 7.88
C ALA A 102 -23.81 8.16 6.60
N GLY A 103 -23.30 7.80 5.42
CA GLY A 103 -23.69 8.40 4.14
C GLY A 103 -25.19 8.31 3.83
N ARG A 104 -25.82 9.49 3.75
CA ARG A 104 -27.20 9.72 3.28
C ARG A 104 -27.19 9.80 1.74
N GLY A 105 -27.47 8.71 1.04
CA GLY A 105 -28.14 8.79 -0.28
C GLY A 105 -27.36 9.08 -1.57
N LEU A 106 -26.03 8.94 -1.67
CA LEU A 106 -25.31 9.15 -2.95
C LEU A 106 -24.59 7.92 -3.54
N LEU A 107 -24.90 6.71 -3.06
CA LEU A 107 -24.42 5.45 -3.64
C LEU A 107 -25.60 4.47 -3.77
N GLY A 108 -26.70 4.95 -4.35
CA GLY A 108 -27.75 4.07 -4.85
C GLY A 108 -27.22 3.38 -6.11
N ASN A 109 -26.97 2.08 -6.02
CA ASN A 109 -26.51 1.13 -7.06
C ASN A 109 -25.01 0.85 -7.20
N THR A 110 -24.11 1.50 -6.48
CA THR A 110 -22.73 1.01 -6.41
C THR A 110 -22.60 0.00 -5.29
N ILE A 111 -22.56 -1.26 -5.72
CA ILE A 111 -22.07 -2.46 -5.05
C ILE A 111 -21.23 -2.09 -3.81
N LEU A 112 -21.63 -2.59 -2.63
CA LEU A 112 -20.83 -2.65 -1.39
C LEU A 112 -19.49 -3.42 -1.54
N GLY A 113 -19.05 -3.68 -2.77
CA GLY A 113 -17.92 -4.51 -3.17
C GLY A 113 -16.63 -3.75 -3.45
N THR A 114 -16.67 -2.42 -3.60
CA THR A 114 -15.46 -1.58 -3.66
C THR A 114 -14.96 -1.21 -2.27
N PHE A 115 -15.07 -2.14 -1.33
CA PHE A 115 -14.85 -1.84 0.08
C PHE A 115 -13.40 -1.47 0.42
N LEU A 116 -12.37 -1.93 -0.32
CA LEU A 116 -10.99 -1.74 0.11
C LEU A 116 -10.00 -1.76 -1.07
N ILE A 117 -9.69 -0.59 -1.63
CA ILE A 117 -8.37 -0.37 -2.28
C ILE A 117 -7.38 0.18 -1.23
N GLY A 118 -7.85 0.65 -0.08
CA GLY A 118 -7.01 1.38 0.88
C GLY A 118 -6.15 0.52 1.80
N THR A 119 -6.65 -0.57 2.38
CA THR A 119 -6.19 -0.86 3.75
C THR A 119 -6.46 -2.29 4.24
N LEU A 120 -5.86 -3.26 3.55
CA LEU A 120 -5.49 -4.53 4.18
C LEU A 120 -3.98 -4.60 4.48
N ALA A 121 -3.32 -3.45 4.38
CA ALA A 121 -1.94 -3.44 3.94
C ALA A 121 -1.21 -2.21 4.51
N LEU A 122 -1.10 -2.08 5.82
CA LEU A 122 -0.12 -1.17 6.41
C LEU A 122 0.66 -1.85 7.54
N GLY A 123 0.04 -2.62 8.43
CA GLY A 123 0.78 -3.55 9.30
C GLY A 123 1.38 -4.72 8.50
N GLY A 124 0.53 -5.39 7.71
CA GLY A 124 0.96 -6.47 6.81
C GLY A 124 1.72 -6.00 5.58
N LEU A 125 1.46 -4.79 5.06
CA LEU A 125 2.21 -4.28 3.89
C LEU A 125 3.60 -3.84 4.28
N VAL A 126 3.83 -3.18 5.41
CA VAL A 126 5.20 -2.80 5.78
C VAL A 126 6.05 -4.04 6.10
N ALA A 127 5.48 -5.02 6.81
CA ALA A 127 6.14 -6.31 7.02
C ALA A 127 6.34 -7.10 5.71
N TYR A 128 5.34 -7.13 4.81
CA TYR A 128 5.45 -7.77 3.49
C TYR A 128 6.41 -7.04 2.54
N LEU A 129 6.45 -5.70 2.54
CA LEU A 129 7.38 -4.91 1.74
C LEU A 129 8.83 -5.17 2.18
N LYS A 130 9.04 -5.48 3.47
CA LYS A 130 10.34 -5.94 4.01
C LYS A 130 10.63 -7.42 3.77
N LEU A 131 9.64 -8.32 3.94
CA LEU A 131 9.81 -9.78 3.81
C LEU A 131 9.81 -10.29 2.37
N ALA A 132 9.03 -9.65 1.50
CA ALA A 132 8.95 -9.93 0.07
C ALA A 132 9.71 -8.87 -0.73
N ALA A 133 10.69 -8.22 -0.10
CA ALA A 133 11.59 -7.31 -0.77
C ALA A 133 12.34 -8.07 -1.88
N VAL A 134 12.51 -7.40 -3.00
CA VAL A 134 12.99 -7.97 -4.25
C VAL A 134 14.35 -7.36 -4.53
N THR A 135 15.26 -8.21 -4.99
CA THR A 135 16.61 -7.79 -5.35
C THR A 135 16.61 -7.25 -6.77
N LEU A 136 17.00 -6.00 -6.96
CA LEU A 136 17.28 -5.44 -8.28
C LEU A 136 18.79 -5.21 -8.41
N THR A 137 19.43 -5.95 -9.31
CA THR A 137 20.83 -5.72 -9.67
C THR A 137 20.89 -4.72 -10.80
N LEU A 138 21.55 -3.60 -10.56
CA LEU A 138 21.79 -2.57 -11.56
C LEU A 138 23.23 -2.67 -12.07
N THR A 139 23.40 -2.81 -13.38
CA THR A 139 24.71 -2.92 -14.03
C THR A 139 24.99 -1.68 -14.88
N ASN A 140 26.16 -1.06 -14.67
CA ASN A 140 26.68 -0.01 -15.53
C ASN A 140 27.52 -0.63 -16.65
N ASN A 141 27.09 -0.52 -17.90
CA ASN A 141 27.77 -1.12 -19.04
C ASN A 141 28.16 -0.06 -20.07
N GLY A 142 29.28 0.62 -19.84
CA GLY A 142 29.84 1.61 -20.76
C GLY A 142 29.59 3.07 -20.39
N CYS A 143 28.82 3.37 -19.34
CA CYS A 143 28.57 4.74 -18.92
C CYS A 143 29.64 5.27 -17.96
N ASP A 144 29.69 6.60 -17.81
CA ASP A 144 30.41 7.24 -16.71
C ASP A 144 29.91 6.73 -15.34
N THR A 145 30.69 7.00 -14.29
CA THR A 145 30.33 6.57 -12.93
C THR A 145 28.95 7.11 -12.53
N MET A 146 28.02 6.20 -12.25
CA MET A 146 26.64 6.55 -11.90
C MET A 146 26.50 6.71 -10.39
N THR A 147 25.76 7.72 -9.96
CA THR A 147 25.35 7.87 -8.57
C THR A 147 23.84 7.69 -8.48
N LEU A 148 23.38 6.81 -7.59
CA LEU A 148 21.96 6.64 -7.32
C LEU A 148 21.47 7.77 -6.43
N SER A 149 21.23 8.93 -7.02
CA SER A 149 20.65 10.09 -6.35
C SER A 149 19.17 10.19 -6.71
N GLY A 150 18.31 9.92 -5.73
CA GLY A 150 16.87 10.06 -5.89
C GLY A 150 16.28 10.61 -4.60
N ASN A 151 15.68 11.80 -4.66
CA ASN A 151 14.88 12.29 -3.55
C ASN A 151 13.52 11.60 -3.61
N ILE A 152 13.42 10.42 -2.99
CA ILE A 152 12.16 9.70 -2.89
C ILE A 152 11.35 10.42 -1.80
N PRO A 153 10.22 11.07 -2.15
CA PRO A 153 9.51 11.95 -1.23
C PRO A 153 8.85 11.20 -0.05
N ILE A 154 8.99 9.87 0.00
CA ILE A 154 8.44 8.99 1.01
C ILE A 154 9.48 7.93 1.42
N ASN A 155 9.62 7.68 2.72
CA ASN A 155 10.37 6.52 3.20
C ASN A 155 9.60 5.25 2.85
N LEU A 156 10.05 4.52 1.84
CA LEU A 156 9.48 3.22 1.44
C LEU A 156 10.12 2.10 2.28
N PRO A 157 9.37 1.41 3.15
CA PRO A 157 9.92 0.28 3.89
C PRO A 157 10.36 -0.85 2.96
N GLY A 158 11.52 -1.43 3.22
CA GLY A 158 12.10 -2.47 2.35
C GLY A 158 12.89 -1.92 1.17
N LEU A 159 12.92 -0.60 0.97
CA LEU A 159 13.82 0.03 0.02
C LEU A 159 15.22 0.22 0.63
N SER A 160 16.25 -0.28 -0.03
CA SER A 160 17.66 -0.03 0.30
C SER A 160 18.41 0.32 -0.98
N ILE A 161 19.02 1.50 -1.01
CA ILE A 161 19.82 1.99 -2.14
C ILE A 161 21.29 1.94 -1.69
N PRO A 162 22.19 1.32 -2.47
CA PRO A 162 23.60 1.28 -2.13
C PRO A 162 24.18 2.71 -2.15
N PRO A 163 24.98 3.08 -1.14
CA PRO A 163 25.54 4.43 -1.04
C PRO A 163 26.68 4.66 -2.03
N ASP A 164 27.30 3.59 -2.51
CA ASP A 164 28.49 3.65 -3.36
C ASP A 164 28.13 3.96 -4.82
N PRO A 165 28.91 4.80 -5.51
CA PRO A 165 28.78 5.00 -6.96
C PRO A 165 29.05 3.70 -7.73
N ILE A 166 28.41 3.56 -8.90
CA ILE A 166 28.56 2.40 -9.79
C ILE A 166 29.46 2.78 -10.96
N ARG A 167 30.73 2.34 -10.95
CA ARG A 167 31.66 2.64 -12.04
C ARG A 167 31.34 1.83 -13.30
N ASN A 168 31.94 2.19 -14.42
CA ASN A 168 31.83 1.43 -15.66
C ASN A 168 32.22 -0.03 -15.44
N GLY A 169 31.37 -0.96 -15.87
CA GLY A 169 31.55 -2.41 -15.73
C GLY A 169 31.14 -2.96 -14.36
N GLU A 170 30.81 -2.10 -13.40
CA GLU A 170 30.38 -2.52 -12.06
C GLU A 170 28.87 -2.72 -11.99
N SER A 171 28.45 -3.43 -10.94
CA SER A 171 27.05 -3.60 -10.60
C SER A 171 26.81 -3.28 -9.13
N ALA A 172 25.65 -2.72 -8.83
CA ALA A 172 25.19 -2.54 -7.47
C ALA A 172 23.84 -3.21 -7.27
N THR A 173 23.64 -3.74 -6.07
CA THR A 173 22.39 -4.40 -5.70
C THR A 173 21.59 -3.45 -4.83
N LEU A 174 20.34 -3.23 -5.23
CA LEU A 174 19.38 -2.48 -4.43
C LEU A 174 18.18 -3.37 -4.10
N THR A 175 17.63 -3.16 -2.92
CA THR A 175 16.44 -3.87 -2.47
C THR A 175 15.25 -2.97 -2.70
N VAL A 176 14.25 -3.44 -3.43
CA VAL A 176 13.01 -2.71 -3.68
C VAL A 176 11.82 -3.49 -3.13
N PRO A 177 10.74 -2.82 -2.71
CA PRO A 177 9.55 -3.57 -2.35
C PRO A 177 8.91 -4.24 -3.58
N PRO A 178 8.06 -5.25 -3.40
CA PRO A 178 7.36 -5.96 -4.50
C PRO A 178 6.22 -5.10 -5.06
N LEU A 179 6.57 -4.12 -5.88
CA LEU A 179 5.62 -3.14 -6.46
C LEU A 179 5.19 -3.53 -7.87
N ARG A 180 3.99 -3.10 -8.26
CA ARG A 180 3.62 -2.96 -9.68
C ARG A 180 3.91 -1.54 -10.14
N ALA A 181 4.63 -1.38 -11.23
CA ALA A 181 5.00 -0.09 -11.79
C ALA A 181 4.65 -0.02 -13.28
N THR A 182 4.40 1.19 -13.77
CA THR A 182 4.41 1.51 -15.19
C THR A 182 5.63 2.35 -15.48
N ILE A 183 6.49 1.86 -16.38
CA ILE A 183 7.68 2.55 -16.84
C ILE A 183 7.35 3.14 -18.22
N ASP A 184 7.49 4.44 -18.36
CA ASP A 184 7.29 5.17 -19.60
C ASP A 184 8.65 5.71 -20.06
N GLY A 185 9.24 5.06 -21.06
CA GLY A 185 10.45 5.50 -21.73
C GLY A 185 10.18 6.11 -23.11
N THR A 186 8.94 6.57 -23.38
CA THR A 186 8.60 7.21 -24.66
C THR A 186 9.08 8.65 -24.77
N THR A 187 9.41 9.29 -23.64
CA THR A 187 10.01 10.62 -23.59
C THR A 187 11.49 10.56 -23.97
N ARG A 188 11.96 11.49 -24.81
CA ARG A 188 13.35 11.52 -25.29
C ARG A 188 14.37 11.77 -24.19
N ASP A 189 14.00 12.53 -23.18
CA ASP A 189 14.88 13.11 -22.16
C ASP A 189 14.76 12.42 -20.80
N GLY A 190 14.12 11.25 -20.74
CA GLY A 190 14.00 10.55 -19.47
C GLY A 190 13.08 9.35 -19.46
N ILE A 191 13.03 8.74 -18.28
CA ILE A 191 12.15 7.64 -17.95
C ILE A 191 11.25 8.08 -16.80
N THR A 192 9.95 7.85 -16.96
CA THR A 192 8.96 8.10 -15.93
C THR A 192 8.49 6.78 -15.33
N VAL A 193 8.60 6.63 -14.02
CA VAL A 193 8.13 5.45 -13.28
C VAL A 193 6.94 5.86 -12.43
N THR A 194 5.77 5.27 -12.73
CA THR A 194 4.54 5.48 -11.96
C THR A 194 4.21 4.22 -11.18
N THR A 195 4.04 4.35 -9.87
CA THR A 195 3.62 3.27 -8.98
C THR A 195 2.94 3.84 -7.74
N PHE A 196 2.03 3.10 -7.11
CA PHE A 196 1.39 3.44 -5.83
C PHE A 196 1.01 4.93 -5.65
N GLY A 197 0.42 5.56 -6.67
CA GLY A 197 -0.07 6.94 -6.61
C GLY A 197 1.00 8.02 -6.65
N PHE A 198 2.27 7.68 -6.85
CA PHE A 198 3.36 8.62 -7.09
C PHE A 198 4.03 8.37 -8.44
N THR A 199 4.76 9.38 -8.91
CA THR A 199 5.47 9.36 -10.18
C THR A 199 6.89 9.89 -9.95
N LEU A 200 7.88 9.10 -10.35
CA LEU A 200 9.29 9.47 -10.34
C LEU A 200 9.73 9.72 -11.77
N ARG A 201 10.49 10.79 -12.00
CA ARG A 201 11.08 11.11 -13.30
C ARG A 201 12.59 11.07 -13.16
N PHE A 202 13.23 10.33 -14.05
CA PHE A 202 14.67 10.21 -14.14
C PHE A 202 15.10 10.84 -15.46
N ALA A 203 16.02 11.79 -15.41
CA ALA A 203 16.66 12.29 -16.61
C ALA A 203 17.59 11.20 -17.15
N VAL A 204 17.44 10.87 -18.43
CA VAL A 204 18.24 9.84 -19.12
C VAL A 204 18.59 10.41 -20.48
N ASP A 205 19.86 10.39 -20.84
CA ASP A 205 20.30 10.81 -22.17
C ASP A 205 19.65 9.90 -23.23
N PRO A 206 19.13 10.44 -24.35
CA PRO A 206 18.52 9.65 -25.41
C PRO A 206 19.39 8.50 -25.95
N GLU A 207 20.72 8.61 -25.86
CA GLU A 207 21.67 7.60 -26.33
C GLU A 207 21.84 6.43 -25.34
N ILE A 208 21.39 6.61 -24.09
CA ILE A 208 21.48 5.58 -23.05
C ILE A 208 20.38 4.54 -23.26
N ARG A 209 20.80 3.29 -23.38
CA ARG A 209 19.91 2.14 -23.44
C ARG A 209 19.63 1.61 -22.03
N VAL A 210 18.36 1.41 -21.72
CA VAL A 210 17.90 0.82 -20.45
C VAL A 210 17.14 -0.48 -20.76
N VAL A 211 17.62 -1.57 -20.15
CA VAL A 211 17.04 -2.91 -20.28
C VAL A 211 16.69 -3.42 -18.89
N LEU A 212 15.47 -3.92 -18.72
CA LEU A 212 15.01 -4.58 -17.50
C LEU A 212 14.60 -6.01 -17.84
N ASP A 213 15.23 -6.98 -17.19
CA ASP A 213 15.01 -8.42 -17.40
C ASP A 213 15.09 -8.82 -18.89
N GLY A 214 16.05 -8.26 -19.60
CA GLY A 214 16.24 -8.47 -21.04
C GLY A 214 15.29 -7.66 -21.95
N ALA A 215 14.27 -7.00 -21.41
CA ALA A 215 13.35 -6.15 -22.17
C ALA A 215 13.82 -4.68 -22.20
N SER A 216 13.97 -4.12 -23.40
CA SER A 216 14.31 -2.69 -23.54
C SER A 216 13.13 -1.79 -23.18
N LEU A 217 13.41 -0.75 -22.40
CA LEU A 217 12.43 0.25 -21.93
C LEU A 217 12.37 1.49 -22.83
N ASN A 218 13.42 1.75 -23.62
CA ASN A 218 13.51 2.91 -24.51
C ASN A 218 12.37 2.91 -25.55
N GLY A 219 11.71 4.05 -25.71
CA GLY A 219 10.64 4.26 -26.69
C GLY A 219 9.36 3.50 -26.39
N LYS A 220 9.21 2.92 -25.20
CA LYS A 220 8.07 2.04 -24.86
C LYS A 220 7.46 2.40 -23.52
N ARG A 221 6.19 2.03 -23.38
CA ARG A 221 5.49 2.00 -22.10
C ARG A 221 5.34 0.54 -21.66
N THR A 222 5.92 0.21 -20.51
CA THR A 222 6.03 -1.16 -20.01
C THR A 222 5.39 -1.25 -18.63
N ALA A 223 4.45 -2.19 -18.46
CA ALA A 223 3.96 -2.56 -17.14
C ALA A 223 4.89 -3.63 -16.55
N VAL A 224 5.34 -3.41 -15.31
CA VAL A 224 6.28 -4.29 -14.61
C VAL A 224 5.69 -4.67 -13.26
N ASN A 225 5.80 -5.95 -12.89
CA ASN A 225 5.46 -6.44 -11.57
C ASN A 225 6.73 -6.94 -10.88
N LEU A 226 7.33 -6.11 -10.04
CA LEU A 226 8.56 -6.47 -9.34
C LEU A 226 8.34 -7.61 -8.35
N GLY A 227 7.10 -7.84 -7.89
CA GLY A 227 6.78 -8.96 -7.00
C GLY A 227 6.60 -10.30 -7.71
N GLU A 228 6.81 -10.39 -9.02
CA GLU A 228 6.60 -11.62 -9.79
C GLU A 228 7.74 -12.63 -9.63
N VAL A 229 8.97 -12.13 -9.50
CA VAL A 229 10.18 -12.93 -9.27
C VAL A 229 11.01 -12.30 -8.15
N PRO A 230 11.83 -13.08 -7.42
CA PRO A 230 12.61 -12.57 -6.28
C PRO A 230 13.82 -11.72 -6.70
N THR A 231 14.18 -11.72 -7.99
CA THR A 231 15.34 -10.98 -8.50
C THR A 231 15.08 -10.45 -9.90
N HIS A 232 15.47 -9.20 -10.12
CA HIS A 232 15.44 -8.51 -11.41
C HIS A 232 16.83 -8.01 -11.78
N THR A 233 17.06 -7.83 -13.07
CA THR A 233 18.31 -7.26 -13.60
C THR A 233 18.00 -6.04 -14.45
N ALA A 234 18.63 -4.92 -14.12
CA ALA A 234 18.60 -3.70 -14.92
C ALA A 234 19.98 -3.43 -15.48
N VAL A 235 20.08 -3.29 -16.80
CA VAL A 235 21.33 -2.95 -17.49
C VAL A 235 21.18 -1.57 -18.12
N ILE A 236 22.09 -0.67 -17.75
CA ILE A 236 22.23 0.66 -18.34
C ILE A 236 23.45 0.62 -19.26
N SER A 237 23.29 1.01 -20.52
CA SER A 237 24.37 1.00 -21.50
C SER A 237 24.53 2.34 -22.21
N CYS A 238 25.77 2.81 -22.31
CA CYS A 238 26.18 3.96 -23.10
C CYS A 238 27.05 3.47 -24.27
N ASN A 239 26.87 4.07 -25.44
CA ASN A 239 27.67 3.77 -26.63
C ASN A 239 28.77 4.83 -26.82
#